data_AF-A0A915NYC2-F1
#
_entry.id   AF-A0A915NYC2-F1
#
_cell.length_a   1.000
_cell.length_b   1.000
_cell.length_c   1.000
_cell.angle_alpha   90.00
_cell.angle_beta   90.00
_cell.angle_gamma   90.00
#
_symmetry.space_group_name_H-M   'P 1'
#
loop_
_entity.id
_entity.type
_entity.pdbx_description
1 polymer ?
#
loop_
_entity_poly.entity_id
_entity_poly.type
_entity_poly.pdbx_seq_one_letter_code
_entity_poly.pdbx_strand_id
1 'polypeptide(L)'
;MEESFAEQSLDERDSRMQKKVLQDLKGLSGGERSYTTACFIMSLWKCMESPFRCMDEFDVFMDMVNRRYIMEMLADMAKDSKEVQFFFFTPQPIQELKSL
;
A
#
# COMPACT_ATOMS: atom_id res chain seq x y z
N MET A 1 21.22 -7.46 36.21
CA MET A 1 20.84 -8.88 36.02
C MET A 1 19.35 -9.02 35.73
N GLU A 2 18.47 -8.20 36.32
CA GLU A 2 17.05 -8.15 35.95
C GLU A 2 16.80 -7.45 34.58
N GLU A 3 17.55 -6.40 34.25
CA GLU A 3 17.42 -5.70 32.95
C GLU A 3 17.75 -6.59 31.74
N SER A 4 18.76 -7.46 31.84
CA SER A 4 19.14 -8.37 30.73
C SER A 4 18.12 -9.49 30.48
N PHE A 5 17.38 -9.90 31.52
CA PHE A 5 16.30 -10.87 31.40
C PHE A 5 15.04 -10.25 30.79
N ALA A 6 14.77 -8.98 31.12
CA ALA A 6 13.70 -8.21 30.50
C ALA A 6 13.96 -7.99 29.00
N GLU A 7 15.17 -7.60 28.60
CA GLU A 7 15.56 -7.42 27.18
C GLU A 7 15.43 -8.72 26.37
N GLN A 8 15.93 -9.86 26.87
CA GLN A 8 15.75 -11.15 26.17
C GLN A 8 14.28 -11.54 26.00
N SER A 9 13.44 -11.25 26.99
CA SER A 9 12.00 -11.54 26.92
C SER A 9 11.24 -10.62 25.95
N LEU A 10 11.74 -9.40 25.74
CA LEU A 10 11.20 -8.42 24.79
C LEU A 10 11.59 -8.82 23.36
N ASP A 11 12.86 -9.19 23.14
CA ASP A 11 13.35 -9.67 21.83
C ASP A 11 12.61 -10.92 21.34
N GLU A 12 12.34 -11.89 22.23
CA GLU A 12 11.60 -13.09 21.85
C GLU A 12 10.12 -12.83 21.52
N ARG A 13 9.51 -11.83 22.16
CA ARG A 13 8.12 -11.43 21.86
C ARG A 13 8.06 -10.69 20.54
N ASP A 14 8.99 -9.79 20.29
CA ASP A 14 9.06 -9.03 19.04
C ASP A 14 9.34 -9.97 17.86
N SER A 15 10.25 -10.93 18.03
CA SER A 15 10.53 -12.00 17.06
C SER A 15 9.29 -12.83 16.72
N ARG A 16 8.50 -13.24 17.73
CA ARG A 16 7.25 -14.00 17.52
C ARG A 16 6.18 -13.17 16.83
N MET A 17 6.09 -11.89 17.17
CA MET A 17 5.13 -10.96 16.55
C MET A 17 5.47 -10.73 15.08
N GLN A 18 6.74 -10.46 14.76
CA GLN A 18 7.22 -10.34 13.38
C GLN A 18 6.95 -11.61 12.57
N LYS A 19 7.21 -12.79 13.14
CA LYS A 19 6.96 -14.07 12.47
C LYS A 19 5.47 -14.30 12.17
N LYS A 20 4.58 -13.89 13.09
CA LYS A 20 3.13 -13.95 12.90
C LYS A 20 2.67 -12.99 11.81
N VAL A 21 3.14 -11.75 11.82
CA VAL A 21 2.84 -10.75 10.77
C VAL A 21 3.30 -11.23 9.39
N LEU A 22 4.51 -11.78 9.31
CA LEU A 22 5.05 -12.37 8.08
C LEU A 22 4.19 -13.56 7.59
N GLN A 23 3.64 -14.34 8.51
CA GLN A 23 2.78 -15.48 8.19
C GLN A 23 1.42 -15.02 7.67
N ASP A 24 0.84 -13.98 8.29
CA ASP A 24 -0.42 -13.36 7.86
C ASP A 24 -0.28 -12.75 6.46
N LEU A 25 0.82 -12.05 6.16
CA LEU A 25 1.08 -11.48 4.83
C LEU A 25 1.28 -12.54 3.74
N LYS A 26 1.81 -13.72 4.09
CA LYS A 26 1.95 -14.85 3.17
C LYS A 26 0.60 -15.50 2.83
N GLY A 27 -0.41 -15.35 3.68
CA GLY A 27 -1.76 -15.89 3.46
C GLY A 27 -2.58 -15.11 2.43
N LEU A 28 -2.19 -13.87 2.12
CA LEU A 28 -2.90 -13.02 1.16
C LEU A 28 -2.76 -13.53 -0.28
N SER A 29 -3.74 -13.23 -1.12
CA SER A 29 -3.61 -13.40 -2.58
C SER A 29 -2.67 -12.35 -3.19
N GLY A 30 -2.26 -12.55 -4.45
CA GLY A 30 -1.45 -11.54 -5.17
C GLY A 30 -2.16 -10.19 -5.25
N GLY A 31 -3.45 -10.21 -5.62
CA GLY A 31 -4.27 -9.00 -5.69
C GLY A 31 -4.49 -8.34 -4.34
N GLU A 32 -4.74 -9.12 -3.28
CA GLU A 32 -4.92 -8.58 -1.92
C GLU A 32 -3.65 -7.89 -1.39
N ARG A 33 -2.48 -8.47 -1.65
CA ARG A 33 -1.20 -7.83 -1.31
C ARG A 33 -1.01 -6.53 -2.06
N SER A 34 -1.23 -6.52 -3.37
CA SER A 34 -1.11 -5.31 -4.18
C SER A 34 -2.09 -4.22 -3.74
N TYR A 35 -3.36 -4.59 -3.49
CA TYR A 35 -4.39 -3.66 -3.05
C TYR A 35 -4.06 -3.04 -1.68
N THR A 36 -3.67 -3.89 -0.72
CA THR A 36 -3.28 -3.44 0.63
C THR A 36 -2.06 -2.52 0.56
N THR A 37 -1.06 -2.86 -0.27
CA THR A 37 0.15 -2.06 -0.45
C THR A 37 -0.17 -0.69 -1.04
N ALA A 38 -1.02 -0.62 -2.07
CA ALA A 38 -1.45 0.64 -2.66
C ALA A 38 -2.20 1.52 -1.64
N CYS A 39 -3.16 0.95 -0.90
CA CYS A 39 -3.87 1.65 0.18
C CYS A 39 -2.94 2.18 1.29
N PHE A 40 -1.91 1.40 1.63
CA PHE A 40 -0.90 1.83 2.60
C PHE A 40 -0.07 3.01 2.09
N ILE A 41 0.43 2.95 0.85
CA ILE A 41 1.18 4.05 0.22
C ILE A 41 0.33 5.32 0.15
N MET A 42 -0.94 5.19 -0.27
CA MET A 42 -1.89 6.30 -0.30
C MET A 42 -2.07 6.94 1.08
N SER A 43 -2.12 6.13 2.14
CA SER A 43 -2.24 6.63 3.51
C SER A 43 -0.98 7.41 3.94
N LEU A 44 0.21 6.93 3.56
CA LEU A 44 1.47 7.65 3.82
C LEU A 44 1.51 8.99 3.07
N TRP A 45 1.06 9.02 1.81
CA TRP A 45 1.04 10.24 1.02
C TRP A 45 0.23 11.37 1.64
N LYS A 46 -0.80 11.07 2.47
CA LYS A 46 -1.56 12.09 3.19
C LYS A 46 -0.75 12.87 4.23
N CYS A 47 0.36 12.31 4.71
CA CYS A 47 1.21 12.94 5.72
C CYS A 47 2.60 13.31 5.16
N MET A 48 2.83 13.11 3.86
CA MET A 48 4.11 13.39 3.20
C MET A 48 4.01 14.66 2.34
N GLU A 49 4.97 15.55 2.51
CA GLU A 49 5.18 16.73 1.67
C GLU A 49 6.15 16.37 0.53
N SER A 50 5.60 15.95 -0.61
CA SER A 50 6.36 15.74 -1.85
C SER A 50 5.61 16.35 -3.03
N PRO A 51 6.26 17.16 -3.88
CA PRO A 51 5.63 17.76 -5.07
C PRO A 51 5.33 16.72 -6.17
N PHE A 52 5.89 15.52 -6.07
CA PHE A 52 5.70 14.43 -7.03
C PHE A 52 5.35 13.12 -6.34
N ARG A 53 4.39 12.38 -6.91
CA ARG A 53 4.00 11.04 -6.47
C ARG A 53 3.95 10.12 -7.68
N CYS A 54 4.52 8.92 -7.57
CA CYS A 54 4.53 7.95 -8.63
C CYS A 54 4.17 6.55 -8.14
N MET A 55 3.50 5.79 -9.00
CA MET A 55 3.22 4.38 -8.76
C MET A 55 3.33 3.62 -10.08
N ASP A 56 3.99 2.47 -10.06
CA ASP A 56 4.23 1.62 -11.22
C ASP A 56 3.73 0.20 -10.96
N GLU A 57 3.15 -0.42 -11.98
CA GLU A 57 2.59 -1.79 -12.00
C GLU A 57 1.72 -2.18 -10.79
N PHE A 58 1.11 -1.21 -10.12
CA PHE A 58 0.39 -1.45 -8.86
C PHE A 58 -0.84 -2.34 -9.03
N ASP A 59 -1.46 -2.34 -10.21
CA ASP A 59 -2.69 -3.06 -10.52
C ASP A 59 -2.46 -4.42 -11.17
N VAL A 60 -1.20 -4.82 -11.45
CA VAL A 60 -0.86 -6.02 -12.25
C VAL A 60 -1.46 -7.33 -11.71
N PHE A 61 -1.63 -7.45 -10.39
CA PHE A 61 -2.19 -8.63 -9.75
C PHE A 61 -3.65 -8.47 -9.31
N MET A 62 -4.25 -7.30 -9.53
CA MET A 62 -5.62 -7.02 -9.11
C MET A 62 -6.63 -7.54 -10.14
N ASP A 63 -7.76 -8.05 -9.66
CA ASP A 63 -8.93 -8.28 -10.50
C ASP A 63 -9.59 -6.95 -10.91
N MET A 64 -10.54 -7.02 -11.84
CA MET A 64 -11.23 -5.83 -12.38
C MET A 64 -11.99 -5.03 -11.33
N VAL A 65 -12.52 -5.68 -10.28
CA VAL A 65 -13.31 -5.02 -9.24
C VAL A 65 -12.40 -4.19 -8.35
N ASN A 66 -11.35 -4.81 -7.80
CA ASN A 66 -10.36 -4.14 -6.96
C ASN A 66 -9.60 -3.06 -7.74
N ARG A 67 -9.27 -3.34 -9.00
CA ARG A 67 -8.62 -2.39 -9.90
C ARG A 67 -9.46 -1.14 -10.13
N ARG A 68 -10.76 -1.29 -10.38
CA ARG A 68 -11.67 -0.14 -10.50
C ARG A 68 -11.65 0.73 -9.24
N TYR A 69 -11.80 0.14 -8.06
CA TYR A 69 -11.83 0.89 -6.81
C TYR A 69 -10.50 1.60 -6.53
N ILE A 70 -9.35 0.93 -6.69
CA ILE A 70 -8.05 1.57 -6.40
C ILE A 70 -7.79 2.72 -7.37
N MET A 71 -8.15 2.58 -8.65
CA MET A 71 -8.01 3.62 -9.67
C MET A 71 -8.86 4.85 -9.35
N GLU A 72 -10.12 4.64 -8.94
CA GLU A 72 -11.00 5.74 -8.50
C GLU A 72 -10.41 6.46 -7.29
N MET A 73 -9.95 5.74 -6.26
CA MET A 73 -9.36 6.38 -5.08
C MET A 73 -8.06 7.15 -5.40
N LEU A 74 -7.20 6.62 -6.28
CA LEU A 74 -5.97 7.30 -6.72
C LEU A 74 -6.29 8.57 -7.51
N ALA A 75 -7.29 8.51 -8.40
CA ALA A 75 -7.74 9.67 -9.17
C ALA A 75 -8.34 10.75 -8.26
N ASP A 76 -9.16 10.37 -7.28
CA ASP A 76 -9.74 11.32 -6.31
C ASP A 76 -8.65 11.98 -5.46
N MET A 77 -7.68 11.20 -4.96
CA MET A 77 -6.53 11.73 -4.23
C MET A 77 -5.71 12.73 -5.06
N ALA A 78 -5.52 12.45 -6.35
CA ALA A 78 -4.81 13.33 -7.26
C ALA A 78 -5.61 14.64 -7.52
N LYS A 79 -6.93 14.55 -7.67
CA LYS A 79 -7.81 15.71 -7.84
C LYS A 79 -7.83 16.63 -6.61
N ASP A 80 -7.79 16.04 -5.41
CA ASP A 80 -7.78 16.77 -4.14
C ASP A 80 -6.43 17.46 -3.87
N SER A 81 -5.34 16.92 -4.42
CA SER A 81 -3.96 17.38 -4.19
C SER A 81 -3.46 18.33 -5.28
N LYS A 82 -4.02 19.55 -5.36
CA LYS A 82 -3.76 20.49 -6.48
C LYS A 82 -2.29 20.90 -6.70
N GLU A 83 -1.46 20.83 -5.67
CA GLU A 83 -0.05 21.23 -5.74
C GLU A 83 0.91 20.05 -5.97
N VAL A 84 0.38 18.84 -6.14
CA VAL A 84 1.17 17.62 -6.29
C VAL A 84 0.88 16.97 -7.63
N GLN A 85 1.94 16.62 -8.36
CA GLN A 85 1.80 15.92 -9.63
C GLN A 85 1.89 14.40 -9.43
N PHE A 86 0.94 13.68 -10.01
CA PHE A 86 0.85 12.22 -9.93
C PHE A 86 1.22 11.58 -11.26
N PHE A 87 2.02 10.51 -11.20
CA PHE A 87 2.41 9.68 -12.34
C PHE A 87 2.00 8.23 -12.05
N PHE A 88 1.16 7.67 -12.89
CA PHE A 88 0.74 6.28 -12.79
C PHE A 88 1.19 5.52 -14.04
N PHE A 89 2.01 4.50 -13.83
CA PHE A 89 2.49 3.62 -14.88
C PHE A 89 1.78 2.27 -14.72
N THR A 90 1.10 1.84 -15.78
CA THR A 90 0.43 0.53 -15.80
C THR A 90 0.42 -0.01 -17.22
N PRO A 91 0.64 -1.33 -17.41
CA PRO A 91 0.44 -1.98 -18.70
C PRO A 91 -1.05 -2.21 -19.02
N GLN A 92 -1.97 -1.91 -18.09
CA GLN A 92 -3.40 -2.18 -18.24
C GLN A 92 -4.17 -0.95 -18.78
N PRO A 93 -5.21 -1.16 -19.63
CA PRO A 93 -5.97 -0.07 -20.24
C PRO A 93 -6.89 0.64 -19.22
N ILE A 94 -6.97 1.98 -19.24
CA ILE A 94 -7.66 2.82 -18.23
C ILE A 94 -9.19 2.91 -18.49
N GLN A 95 -9.85 1.80 -18.80
CA GLN A 95 -11.28 1.79 -19.16
C GLN A 95 -12.20 1.96 -17.94
N GLU A 96 -11.68 1.73 -16.74
CA GLU A 96 -12.42 1.72 -15.49
C GLU A 96 -12.73 3.14 -14.99
N LEU A 97 -11.94 4.12 -15.43
CA LEU A 97 -11.99 5.48 -14.93
C LEU A 97 -12.95 6.32 -15.77
N LYS A 98 -14.19 6.42 -15.31
CA LYS A 98 -15.27 7.13 -16.02
C LYS A 98 -15.19 8.66 -15.93
N SER A 99 -14.27 9.21 -15.12
CA SER A 99 -14.30 10.61 -14.67
C SER A 99 -12.96 11.36 -14.82
N LEU A 100 -12.02 10.86 -15.63
CA LEU A 100 -10.95 11.68 -16.19
C LEU A 100 -11.39 12.22 -17.57
#